data_AF-Q5H283-F1
#
_entry.id   AF-Q5H283-F1
#
_cell.length_a   1.000
_cell.length_b   1.000
_cell.length_c   1.000
_cell.angle_alpha   90.00
_cell.angle_beta   90.00
_cell.angle_gamma   90.00
#
_symmetry.space_group_name_H-M   'P 1'
#
loop_
_entity.id
_entity.type
_entity.pdbx_description
1 polymer ?
#
loop_
_entity_poly.entity_id
_entity_poly.type
_entity_poly.pdbx_seq_one_letter_code
_entity_poly.pdbx_strand_id
1 'polypeptide(L)'
;MNANKQFRVCAGVVLSFEMMQGYVMVMLHSDALHEVAPVLIACESFASADVMLGSDSQSIVLGRLHICMRADHAADVFDWLQCRFLAAVGAR
;
A
#
# COMPACT_ATOMS: atom_id res chain seq x y z
N MET A 1 1.23 10.00 -14.66
CA MET A 1 1.39 10.12 -13.19
C MET A 1 2.04 8.84 -12.71
N ASN A 2 3.18 8.90 -12.03
CA ASN A 2 3.86 7.70 -11.57
C ASN A 2 2.94 6.99 -10.53
N ALA A 3 2.45 5.79 -10.88
CA ALA A 3 1.51 5.03 -10.06
C ALA A 3 2.19 4.33 -8.88
N ASN A 4 3.53 4.25 -8.91
CA ASN A 4 4.32 3.51 -7.96
C ASN A 4 4.84 4.44 -6.87
N LYS A 5 4.19 4.43 -5.70
CA LYS A 5 4.76 5.03 -4.47
C LYS A 5 5.31 3.90 -3.60
N GLN A 6 6.53 4.12 -3.11
CA GLN A 6 7.23 3.22 -2.22
C GLN A 6 7.28 3.80 -0.81
N PHE A 7 7.16 2.95 0.19
CA PHE A 7 7.17 3.28 1.60
C PHE A 7 8.10 2.33 2.34
N ARG A 8 9.04 2.85 3.12
CA ARG A 8 9.88 2.00 3.98
C ARG A 8 9.04 1.63 5.20
N VAL A 9 8.72 0.34 5.38
CA VAL A 9 7.82 -0.10 6.47
C VAL A 9 8.58 -0.60 7.70
N CYS A 10 9.76 -1.16 7.50
CA CYS A 10 10.74 -1.45 8.53
C CYS A 10 12.17 -1.44 7.93
N ALA A 11 13.19 -1.62 8.78
CA ALA A 11 14.57 -1.71 8.29
C ALA A 11 14.70 -2.88 7.31
N GLY A 12 15.28 -2.64 6.14
CA GLY A 12 15.44 -3.70 5.14
C GLY A 12 14.25 -3.87 4.19
N VAL A 13 13.08 -3.27 4.45
CA VAL A 13 11.84 -3.62 3.73
C VAL A 13 11.12 -2.38 3.20
N VAL A 14 10.84 -2.41 1.90
CA VAL A 14 10.08 -1.40 1.18
C VAL A 14 8.78 -2.01 0.70
N LEU A 15 7.67 -1.34 1.01
CA LEU A 15 6.34 -1.63 0.52
C LEU A 15 6.08 -0.74 -0.69
N SER A 16 5.62 -1.32 -1.79
CA SER A 16 5.18 -0.57 -2.96
C SER A 16 3.77 -0.97 -3.37
N PHE A 17 3.05 -0.03 -3.97
CA PHE A 17 1.69 -0.20 -4.43
C PHE A 17 1.61 0.07 -5.92
N GLU A 18 0.90 -0.80 -6.63
CA GLU A 18 0.51 -0.58 -8.01
C GLU A 18 -1.01 -0.67 -8.13
N MET A 19 -1.60 0.41 -8.65
CA MET A 19 -3.04 0.54 -8.80
C MET A 19 -3.47 0.03 -10.16
N MET A 20 -4.35 -0.97 -10.19
CA MET A 20 -4.90 -1.52 -11.42
C MET A 20 -6.43 -1.41 -11.43
N GLN A 21 -7.03 -1.71 -12.58
CA GLN A 21 -8.48 -1.61 -12.74
C GLN A 21 -9.18 -2.69 -11.90
N GLY A 22 -9.67 -2.29 -10.72
CA GLY A 22 -10.45 -3.14 -9.81
C GLY A 22 -9.64 -3.90 -8.76
N TYR A 23 -8.31 -3.80 -8.76
CA TYR A 23 -7.44 -4.43 -7.78
C TYR A 23 -6.20 -3.59 -7.51
N VAL A 24 -5.62 -3.80 -6.33
CA VAL A 24 -4.35 -3.21 -5.91
C VAL A 24 -3.33 -4.32 -5.75
N MET A 25 -2.16 -4.13 -6.32
CA MET A 25 -1.01 -5.00 -6.09
C MET A 25 -0.12 -4.35 -5.04
N VAL A 26 0.17 -5.13 -4.01
CA VAL A 26 1.02 -4.78 -2.87
C VAL A 26 2.28 -5.62 -2.98
N MET A 27 3.43 -4.97 -3.01
CA MET A 27 4.72 -5.65 -3.19
C MET A 27 5.67 -5.30 -2.04
N LEU A 28 6.29 -6.31 -1.46
CA LEU A 28 7.37 -6.14 -0.51
C LEU A 28 8.70 -6.36 -1.23
N HIS A 29 9.61 -5.41 -1.10
CA HIS A 29 10.96 -5.46 -1.62
C HIS A 29 11.96 -5.41 -0.47
N SER A 30 13.10 -6.07 -0.67
CA SER A 30 14.28 -5.80 0.14
C SER A 30 14.87 -4.46 -0.29
N ASP A 31 15.14 -3.56 0.65
CA ASP A 31 15.76 -2.27 0.36
C ASP A 31 17.21 -2.41 -0.13
N ALA A 32 17.86 -3.53 0.19
CA ALA A 32 19.20 -3.90 -0.24
C ALA A 32 19.23 -4.46 -1.67
N LEU A 33 18.07 -4.76 -2.28
CA LEU A 33 17.94 -5.39 -3.59
C LEU A 33 16.93 -4.62 -4.46
N HIS A 34 17.15 -3.31 -4.62
CA HIS A 34 16.20 -2.39 -5.27
C HIS A 34 15.87 -2.73 -6.73
N GLU A 35 16.77 -3.44 -7.43
CA GLU A 35 16.62 -3.84 -8.83
C GLU A 35 16.17 -5.30 -9.00
N VAL A 36 15.74 -5.96 -7.92
CA VAL A 36 15.34 -7.37 -7.91
C VAL A 36 13.84 -7.49 -7.69
N ALA A 37 13.28 -8.59 -8.20
CA ALA A 37 11.87 -8.95 -8.01
C ALA A 37 11.46 -8.84 -6.53
N PRO A 38 10.21 -8.44 -6.24
CA PRO A 38 9.70 -8.36 -4.87
C PRO A 38 9.77 -9.72 -4.18
N VAL A 39 10.06 -9.68 -2.87
CA VAL A 39 10.09 -10.88 -2.01
C VAL A 39 8.69 -11.42 -1.73
N LEU A 40 7.66 -10.58 -1.81
CA LEU A 40 6.26 -10.99 -1.70
C LEU A 40 5.39 -10.07 -2.55
N ILE A 41 4.41 -10.68 -3.22
CA ILE A 41 3.35 -9.98 -3.94
C ILE A 41 2.01 -10.46 -3.38
N ALA A 42 1.15 -9.50 -3.03
CA ALA A 42 -0.24 -9.76 -2.69
C ALA A 42 -1.15 -8.88 -3.55
N CYS A 43 -2.24 -9.44 -4.04
CA CYS A 43 -3.25 -8.70 -4.78
C CYS A 43 -4.56 -8.77 -4.01
N GLU A 44 -5.24 -7.64 -3.91
CA GLU A 44 -6.58 -7.60 -3.33
C GLU A 44 -7.50 -6.75 -4.21
N SER A 45 -8.78 -7.11 -4.21
CA SER A 45 -9.82 -6.27 -4.81
C SER A 45 -9.77 -4.87 -4.19
N PHE A 46 -9.91 -3.86 -5.04
CA PHE A 46 -9.70 -2.47 -4.64
C PHE A 46 -11.04 -1.72 -4.58
N ALA A 47 -11.62 -1.61 -3.38
CA ALA A 47 -12.73 -0.71 -3.08
C ALA A 47 -12.38 0.22 -1.91
N SER A 48 -12.85 1.47 -1.96
CA SER A 48 -12.44 2.50 -0.98
C SER A 48 -12.92 2.23 0.46
N ALA A 49 -14.01 1.47 0.60
CA ALA A 49 -14.54 1.07 1.91
C ALA A 49 -13.64 0.04 2.61
N ASP A 50 -12.70 -0.56 1.89
CA ASP A 50 -11.92 -1.71 2.37
C ASP A 50 -10.57 -1.29 2.96
N VAL A 51 -10.29 0.03 3.04
CA VAL A 51 -9.02 0.55 3.59
C VAL A 51 -9.24 1.16 4.96
N MET A 52 -8.60 0.58 5.97
CA MET A 52 -8.69 1.00 7.35
C MET A 52 -7.32 1.12 7.99
N LEU A 53 -7.12 2.13 8.82
CA LEU A 53 -6.00 2.17 9.75
C LEU A 53 -6.30 1.22 10.92
N GLY A 54 -5.33 0.41 11.30
CA GLY A 54 -5.43 -0.41 12.51
C GLY A 54 -5.62 0.45 13.76
N SER A 55 -6.26 -0.12 14.79
CA SER A 55 -6.50 0.59 16.05
C SER A 55 -5.22 0.95 16.81
N ASP A 56 -4.12 0.26 16.50
CA ASP A 56 -2.77 0.52 17.01
C ASP A 56 -2.02 1.62 16.24
N SER A 57 -2.63 2.15 15.16
CA SER A 57 -2.00 3.04 14.19
C SER A 57 -0.73 2.47 13.56
N GLN A 58 -0.41 1.19 13.75
CA GLN A 58 0.81 0.51 13.27
C GLN A 58 0.48 -0.51 12.19
N SER A 59 -0.70 -0.41 11.60
CA SER A 59 -1.08 -1.29 10.53
C SER A 59 -2.12 -0.66 9.63
N ILE A 60 -2.19 -1.18 8.41
CA ILE A 60 -3.27 -0.89 7.47
C ILE A 60 -3.91 -2.22 7.10
N VAL A 61 -5.24 -2.20 7.06
CA VAL A 61 -6.05 -3.28 6.49
C VAL A 61 -6.53 -2.83 5.12
N LEU A 62 -6.25 -3.65 4.09
CA LEU A 62 -6.73 -3.49 2.71
C LEU A 62 -7.52 -4.74 2.35
N GLY A 63 -8.85 -4.69 2.47
CA GLY A 63 -9.69 -5.87 2.34
C GLY A 63 -9.27 -6.95 3.34
N ARG A 64 -8.71 -8.06 2.85
CA ARG A 64 -8.18 -9.16 3.67
C ARG A 64 -6.68 -9.06 3.94
N LEU A 65 -5.98 -8.08 3.39
CA LEU A 65 -4.55 -7.89 3.61
C LEU A 65 -4.34 -7.03 4.85
N HIS A 66 -3.66 -7.58 5.85
CA HIS A 66 -3.21 -6.83 7.03
C HIS A 66 -1.71 -6.58 6.92
N ILE A 67 -1.33 -5.30 6.90
CA ILE A 67 0.06 -4.89 6.69
C ILE A 67 0.51 -4.12 7.93
N CYS A 68 1.39 -4.73 8.72
CA CYS A 68 1.99 -4.09 9.89
C CYS A 68 3.20 -3.25 9.48
N MET A 69 3.32 -2.04 10.04
CA MET A 69 4.41 -1.10 9.80
C MET A 69 4.53 -0.09 10.95
N ARG A 70 5.57 0.75 10.96
CA ARG A 70 5.65 1.81 11.98
C ARG A 70 4.51 2.82 11.83
N ALA A 71 4.11 3.43 12.95
CA ALA A 71 2.90 4.24 12.99
C ALA A 71 2.94 5.49 12.10
N ASP A 72 4.11 6.12 12.00
CA ASP A 72 4.36 7.23 11.10
C ASP A 72 4.13 6.84 9.63
N HIS A 73 4.50 5.62 9.25
CA HIS A 73 4.33 5.14 7.88
C HIS A 73 2.89 4.68 7.58
N ALA A 74 2.16 4.15 8.56
CA ALA A 74 0.79 3.67 8.36
C ALA A 74 -0.18 4.80 7.98
N ALA A 75 -0.10 5.94 8.68
CA ALA A 75 -0.92 7.11 8.36
C ALA A 75 -0.59 7.69 6.97
N ASP A 76 0.69 7.83 6.65
CA ASP A 76 1.15 8.35 5.35
C ASP A 76 0.71 7.48 4.16
N VAL A 77 0.75 6.15 4.34
CA VAL A 77 0.27 5.19 3.34
C VAL A 77 -1.24 5.27 3.21
N PHE A 78 -1.96 5.34 4.32
CA PHE A 78 -3.42 5.43 4.36
C PHE A 78 -3.92 6.68 3.64
N ASP A 79 -3.38 7.85 3.98
CA ASP A 79 -3.73 9.13 3.35
C ASP A 79 -3.42 9.12 1.84
N TRP A 80 -2.28 8.53 1.46
CA TRP A 80 -1.94 8.40 0.06
C TRP A 80 -2.92 7.50 -0.70
N LEU A 81 -3.31 6.35 -0.13
CA LEU A 81 -4.30 5.46 -0.72
C LEU A 81 -5.66 6.17 -0.84
N GLN A 82 -6.11 6.88 0.20
CA GLN A 82 -7.33 7.70 0.16
C GLN A 82 -7.31 8.73 -0.97
N CYS A 83 -6.21 9.47 -1.13
CA CYS A 83 -6.07 10.44 -2.22
C CYS A 83 -6.20 9.78 -3.59
N ARG A 84 -5.64 8.58 -3.76
CA ARG A 84 -5.74 7.82 -5.02
C ARG A 84 -7.14 7.27 -5.25
N PHE A 85 -7.87 6.87 -4.22
CA PHE A 85 -9.29 6.51 -4.33
C PHE A 85 -10.13 7.67 -4.84
N LEU A 86 -10.02 8.84 -4.19
CA LEU A 86 -10.79 10.02 -4.57
C LEU A 86 -10.51 10.43 -6.02
N ALA A 87 -9.24 10.38 -6.43
CA ALA A 87 -8.86 10.65 -7.82
C ALA A 87 -9.42 9.61 -8.81
N ALA A 88 -9.47 8.32 -8.44
CA ALA A 88 -9.98 7.26 -9.31
C ALA A 88 -11.51 7.28 -9.45
N VAL A 89 -12.24 7.77 -8.43
CA VAL A 89 -13.71 7.94 -8.46
C VAL A 89 -14.11 9.21 -9.21
N GLY A 90 -13.38 10.32 -9.03
CA GLY A 90 -13.66 11.60 -9.70
C GLY A 90 -13.31 11.63 -11.20
N ALA A 91 -12.63 10.60 -11.71
CA ALA A 91 -12.31 10.43 -13.12
C ALA A 91 -13.35 9.59 -13.90
N ARG A 92 -14.49 9.24 -13.27
CA ARG A 92 -15.60 8.51 -13.89
C ARG A 92 -16.75 9.42 -14.29
#